data_AF-A0A4Q9LW91-F1
#
_entry.id   AF-A0A4Q9LW91-F1
#
_cell.length_a   1.000
_cell.length_b   1.000
_cell.length_c   1.000
_cell.angle_alpha   90.00
_cell.angle_beta   90.00
_cell.angle_gamma   90.00
#
_symmetry.space_group_name_H-M   'P 1'
#
loop_
_entity.id
_entity.type
_entity.pdbx_description
1 polymer ?
#
loop_
_entity_poly.entity_id
_entity_poly.type
_entity_poly.pdbx_seq_one_letter_code
_entity_poly.pdbx_strand_id
1 'polypeptide(L)'
;MDPYKVLRIEKGSDITVIKKAYKKLVLKYHPDRPNGDENKYLEIREAFEYLSKDTVESETINVENIINSYKNGPEEKEEIKYLYMKYKGDMCKIIDNMIIGEDTDETRVRIIIDELISNKDIVKYKKYCKKITSNKRRMKKKEKEAKEAEIWAKEQKIDLNESLESYFNRKNQERKAFLENLEEKYLKRK
;
A
#
# COMPACT_ATOMS: atom_id res chain seq x y z
N MET A 1 -17.05 -20.19 -22.10
CA MET A 1 -17.99 -20.05 -20.96
C MET A 1 -18.25 -18.57 -20.75
N ASP A 2 -19.51 -18.15 -20.56
CA ASP A 2 -19.85 -16.74 -20.31
C ASP A 2 -20.01 -16.53 -18.79
N PRO A 3 -19.04 -15.91 -18.10
CA PRO A 3 -19.00 -15.87 -16.63
C PRO A 3 -20.15 -15.07 -16.01
N TYR A 4 -20.66 -14.06 -16.72
CA TYR A 4 -21.81 -13.27 -16.30
C TYR A 4 -23.11 -14.10 -16.32
N LYS A 5 -23.27 -14.96 -17.33
CA LYS A 5 -24.42 -15.88 -17.41
C LYS A 5 -24.38 -16.96 -16.34
N VAL A 6 -23.20 -17.47 -16.01
CA VAL A 6 -23.01 -18.51 -15.00
C VAL A 6 -23.37 -17.99 -13.61
N LEU A 7 -22.92 -16.77 -13.28
CA LEU A 7 -23.27 -16.09 -12.03
C LEU A 7 -24.67 -15.45 -12.04
N ARG A 8 -25.36 -15.46 -13.18
CA ARG A 8 -26.70 -14.88 -13.40
C ARG A 8 -26.76 -13.39 -13.06
N ILE A 9 -25.77 -12.65 -13.56
CA ILE A 9 -25.61 -11.22 -13.36
C ILE A 9 -25.48 -10.51 -14.71
N GLU A 10 -25.72 -9.21 -14.72
CA GLU A 10 -25.56 -8.38 -15.92
C GLU A 10 -24.07 -8.10 -16.21
N LYS A 11 -23.74 -7.92 -17.48
CA LYS A 11 -22.38 -7.54 -17.90
C LYS A 11 -22.06 -6.13 -17.36
N GLY A 12 -20.93 -5.98 -16.68
CA GLY A 12 -20.56 -4.73 -16.00
C GLY A 12 -21.15 -4.56 -14.59
N SER A 13 -21.72 -5.61 -14.00
CA SER A 13 -22.16 -5.58 -12.59
C SER A 13 -20.98 -5.32 -11.64
N ASP A 14 -21.23 -4.55 -10.58
CA ASP A 14 -20.23 -4.21 -9.56
C ASP A 14 -19.71 -5.45 -8.79
N ILE A 15 -18.49 -5.35 -8.26
CA ILE A 15 -17.80 -6.43 -7.52
C ILE A 15 -18.60 -6.89 -6.30
N THR A 16 -19.37 -5.99 -5.68
CA THR A 16 -20.25 -6.34 -4.56
C THR A 16 -21.40 -7.26 -4.99
N VAL A 17 -21.94 -7.02 -6.19
CA VAL A 17 -23.00 -7.83 -6.82
C VAL A 17 -22.43 -9.19 -7.22
N ILE A 18 -21.24 -9.21 -7.85
CA ILE A 18 -20.52 -10.43 -8.22
C ILE A 18 -20.27 -11.31 -6.98
N LYS A 19 -19.71 -10.75 -5.89
CA LYS A 19 -19.45 -11.46 -4.63
C LYS A 19 -20.72 -11.99 -3.98
N LYS A 20 -21.81 -11.22 -4.00
CA LYS A 20 -23.10 -11.61 -3.43
C LYS A 20 -23.76 -12.73 -4.22
N ALA A 21 -23.69 -12.69 -5.55
CA ALA A 21 -24.19 -13.74 -6.43
C ALA A 21 -23.39 -15.04 -6.26
N TYR A 22 -22.07 -14.95 -6.25
CA TYR A 22 -21.16 -16.08 -6.00
C TYR A 22 -21.48 -16.77 -4.66
N LYS A 23 -21.55 -16.02 -3.56
CA LYS A 23 -21.84 -16.57 -2.22
C LYS A 23 -23.19 -17.31 -2.19
N LYS A 24 -24.22 -16.76 -2.84
CA LYS A 24 -25.55 -17.40 -2.94
C LYS A 24 -25.51 -18.71 -3.72
N LEU A 25 -24.79 -18.73 -4.84
CA LEU A 25 -24.72 -19.89 -5.73
C LEU A 25 -23.83 -21.00 -5.14
N VAL A 26 -22.71 -20.65 -4.50
CA VAL A 26 -21.87 -21.57 -3.72
C VAL A 26 -22.68 -22.24 -2.61
N LEU A 27 -23.43 -21.45 -1.83
CA LEU A 27 -24.31 -22.01 -0.79
C LEU A 27 -25.43 -22.88 -1.38
N LYS A 28 -25.77 -22.76 -2.66
CA LYS A 28 -26.81 -23.60 -3.27
C LYS A 28 -26.26 -24.92 -3.77
N TYR A 29 -25.08 -24.90 -4.39
CA TYR A 29 -24.51 -26.04 -5.12
C TYR A 29 -23.29 -26.69 -4.45
N HIS A 30 -22.93 -26.29 -3.23
CA HIS A 30 -21.84 -26.90 -2.48
C HIS A 30 -22.00 -28.44 -2.38
N PRO A 31 -20.94 -29.24 -2.60
CA PRO A 31 -21.02 -30.71 -2.61
C PRO A 31 -21.53 -31.31 -1.29
N ASP A 32 -21.26 -30.66 -0.15
CA ASP A 32 -21.76 -31.10 1.17
C ASP A 32 -23.25 -30.83 1.43
N ARG A 33 -23.96 -30.20 0.49
CA ARG A 33 -25.40 -29.91 0.64
C ARG A 33 -26.24 -30.97 -0.05
N PRO A 34 -27.47 -31.23 0.44
CA PRO A 34 -28.36 -32.24 -0.14
C PRO A 34 -28.74 -31.95 -1.61
N ASN A 35 -28.66 -30.69 -2.06
CA ASN A 35 -28.87 -30.27 -3.44
C ASN A 35 -27.56 -29.85 -4.14
N GLY A 36 -26.42 -30.36 -3.66
CA GLY A 36 -25.09 -30.08 -4.17
C GLY A 36 -24.89 -30.60 -5.60
N ASP A 37 -24.12 -29.87 -6.39
CA ASP A 37 -23.75 -30.24 -7.75
C ASP A 37 -22.32 -29.78 -8.02
N GLU A 38 -21.39 -30.74 -8.05
CA GLU A 38 -19.95 -30.49 -8.14
C GLU A 38 -19.56 -29.79 -9.44
N ASN A 39 -20.18 -30.15 -10.56
CA ASN A 39 -19.91 -29.55 -11.86
C ASN A 39 -20.35 -28.08 -11.88
N LYS A 40 -21.56 -27.79 -11.38
CA LYS A 40 -22.04 -26.41 -11.25
C LYS A 40 -21.19 -25.61 -10.27
N TYR A 41 -20.76 -26.22 -9.18
CA TYR A 41 -19.90 -25.57 -8.20
C TYR A 41 -18.56 -25.15 -8.81
N LEU A 42 -17.93 -26.02 -9.60
CA LEU A 42 -16.69 -25.72 -10.30
C LEU A 42 -16.88 -24.58 -11.32
N GLU A 43 -17.97 -24.64 -12.10
CA GLU A 43 -18.31 -23.58 -13.05
C GLU A 43 -18.51 -22.20 -12.37
N ILE A 44 -19.24 -22.18 -11.26
CA ILE A 44 -19.49 -20.96 -10.48
C ILE A 44 -18.18 -20.38 -9.94
N ARG A 45 -17.25 -21.24 -9.52
CA ARG A 45 -15.92 -20.84 -9.02
C ARG A 45 -15.05 -20.25 -10.13
N GLU A 46 -14.96 -20.91 -11.28
CA GLU A 46 -14.19 -20.41 -12.43
C GLU A 46 -14.72 -19.07 -12.94
N ALA A 47 -16.06 -18.93 -13.02
CA ALA A 47 -16.69 -17.67 -13.41
C ALA A 47 -16.38 -16.52 -12.44
N PHE A 48 -16.40 -16.79 -11.13
CA PHE A 48 -16.06 -15.81 -10.11
C PHE A 48 -14.58 -15.44 -10.14
N GLU A 49 -13.68 -16.42 -10.33
CA GLU A 49 -12.25 -16.15 -10.43
C GLU A 49 -11.92 -15.27 -11.64
N TYR A 50 -12.52 -15.55 -12.79
CA TYR A 50 -12.35 -14.74 -14.00
C TYR A 50 -12.82 -13.30 -13.79
N LEU A 51 -14.05 -13.09 -13.28
CA LEU A 51 -14.55 -11.73 -13.03
C LEU A 51 -13.83 -11.03 -11.88
N SER A 52 -13.30 -11.77 -10.91
CA SER A 52 -12.55 -11.20 -9.80
C SER A 52 -11.13 -10.80 -10.20
N LYS A 53 -10.50 -11.43 -11.20
CA LYS A 53 -9.18 -11.01 -11.68
C LYS A 53 -9.24 -9.66 -12.38
N ASP A 54 -10.25 -9.46 -13.23
CA ASP A 54 -10.45 -8.20 -13.96
C ASP A 54 -10.90 -7.04 -13.05
N THR A 55 -11.47 -7.34 -11.88
CA THR A 55 -11.97 -6.31 -10.93
C THR A 55 -11.06 -6.06 -9.73
N VAL A 56 -9.94 -6.79 -9.59
CA VAL A 56 -8.89 -6.51 -8.59
C VAL A 56 -7.92 -5.43 -9.09
N GLU A 57 -8.25 -4.72 -10.16
CA GLU A 57 -7.94 -3.28 -10.26
C GLU A 57 -8.72 -2.50 -9.19
N SER A 58 -8.68 -2.94 -7.94
CA SER A 58 -9.15 -2.18 -6.80
C SER A 58 -8.22 -0.99 -6.67
N GLU A 59 -8.60 0.14 -7.28
CA GLU A 59 -8.10 1.51 -7.03
C GLU A 59 -6.80 1.52 -6.23
N THR A 60 -5.72 0.98 -6.82
CA THR A 60 -4.44 1.00 -6.12
C THR A 60 -4.05 2.46 -6.17
N ILE A 61 -4.26 3.17 -5.06
CA ILE A 61 -3.84 4.55 -4.98
C ILE A 61 -2.32 4.49 -5.05
N ASN A 62 -1.81 4.79 -6.24
CA ASN A 62 -0.38 4.78 -6.48
C ASN A 62 0.23 5.83 -5.56
N VAL A 63 1.06 5.36 -4.62
CA VAL A 63 1.64 6.21 -3.58
C VAL A 63 2.52 7.29 -4.21
N GLU A 64 3.24 6.98 -5.29
CA GLU A 64 3.98 8.01 -6.04
C GLU A 64 3.05 9.09 -6.60
N ASN A 65 1.87 8.73 -7.10
CA ASN A 65 0.90 9.72 -7.61
C ASN A 65 0.42 10.66 -6.49
N ILE A 66 0.16 10.14 -5.28
CA ILE A 66 -0.20 10.98 -4.13
C ILE A 66 0.95 11.91 -3.75
N ILE A 67 2.17 11.36 -3.62
CA ILE A 67 3.37 12.13 -3.27
C ILE A 67 3.59 13.26 -4.28
N ASN A 68 3.46 12.98 -5.57
CA ASN A 68 3.64 13.96 -6.63
C ASN A 68 2.52 15.01 -6.65
N SER A 69 1.29 14.64 -6.31
CA SER A 69 0.18 15.60 -6.20
C SER A 69 0.37 16.58 -5.04
N TYR A 70 0.97 16.11 -3.95
CA TYR A 70 1.24 16.92 -2.77
C TYR A 70 2.47 17.81 -2.93
N LYS A 71 3.60 17.24 -3.39
CA LYS A 71 4.87 17.97 -3.51
C LYS A 71 4.75 19.11 -4.53
N ASN A 72 5.08 20.32 -4.08
CA ASN A 72 4.91 21.61 -4.77
C ASN A 72 3.46 22.04 -5.01
N GLY A 73 2.49 21.29 -4.47
CA GLY A 73 1.09 21.65 -4.50
C GLY A 73 0.74 22.85 -3.59
N PRO A 74 -0.46 23.42 -3.73
CA PRO A 74 -0.93 24.50 -2.87
C PRO A 74 -1.04 24.07 -1.40
N GLU A 75 -1.48 22.83 -1.16
CA GLU A 75 -1.63 22.24 0.17
C GLU A 75 -0.32 22.23 0.95
N GLU A 76 0.77 21.85 0.28
CA GLU A 76 2.09 21.83 0.91
C GLU A 76 2.55 23.23 1.30
N LYS A 77 2.31 24.25 0.45
CA LYS A 77 2.67 25.64 0.79
C LYS A 77 1.92 26.14 2.02
N GLU A 78 0.64 25.79 2.14
CA GLU A 78 -0.19 26.12 3.30
C GLU A 78 0.29 25.38 4.57
N GLU A 79 0.60 24.08 4.46
CA GLU A 79 1.18 23.30 5.56
C GLU A 79 2.50 23.91 6.03
N ILE A 80 3.42 24.19 5.10
CA ILE A 80 4.72 24.80 5.40
C ILE A 80 4.52 26.15 6.10
N LYS A 81 3.59 26.98 5.61
CA LYS A 81 3.27 28.26 6.26
C LYS A 81 2.79 28.06 7.70
N TYR A 82 1.87 27.12 7.92
CA TYR A 82 1.36 26.78 9.24
C TYR A 82 2.48 26.27 10.18
N LEU A 83 3.29 25.32 9.71
CA LEU A 83 4.41 24.75 10.48
C LEU A 83 5.48 25.80 10.79
N TYR A 84 5.76 26.70 9.84
CA TYR A 84 6.71 27.79 10.00
C TYR A 84 6.27 28.76 11.11
N MET A 85 4.99 29.13 11.14
CA MET A 85 4.41 29.97 12.19
C MET A 85 4.39 29.25 13.55
N LYS A 86 3.97 27.97 13.57
CA LYS A 86 3.90 27.14 14.78
C LYS A 86 5.27 26.94 15.44
N TYR A 87 6.29 26.64 14.65
CA TYR A 87 7.65 26.35 15.13
C TYR A 87 8.62 27.52 15.03
N LYS A 88 8.14 28.72 14.67
CA LYS A 88 8.91 29.97 14.62
C LYS A 88 10.19 29.83 13.77
N GLY A 89 10.08 29.16 12.62
CA GLY A 89 11.18 28.95 11.67
C GLY A 89 12.24 27.91 12.05
N ASP A 90 11.93 26.99 12.98
CA ASP A 90 12.78 25.84 13.31
C ASP A 90 12.67 24.73 12.25
N MET A 91 13.61 24.67 11.32
CA MET A 91 13.55 23.75 10.17
C MET A 91 13.55 22.27 10.55
N CYS A 92 14.26 21.86 11.61
CA CYS A 92 14.21 20.48 12.06
C CYS A 92 12.79 20.08 12.46
N LYS A 93 12.10 20.95 13.22
CA LYS A 93 10.72 20.68 13.65
C LYS A 93 9.73 20.75 12.50
N ILE A 94 9.94 21.66 11.55
CA ILE A 94 9.08 21.77 10.37
C ILE A 94 9.14 20.45 9.60
N ILE A 95 10.32 19.97 9.23
CA ILE A 95 10.48 18.72 8.47
C ILE A 95 9.95 17.51 9.25
N ASP A 96 10.24 17.43 10.56
CA ASP A 96 9.77 16.33 11.41
C ASP A 96 8.23 16.27 11.54
N ASN A 97 7.50 17.33 11.17
CA ASN A 97 6.04 17.43 11.30
C ASN A 97 5.31 17.61 9.97
N MET A 98 6.00 17.56 8.83
CA MET A 98 5.36 17.54 7.52
C MET A 98 4.68 16.20 7.27
N ILE A 99 3.53 16.20 6.59
CA ILE A 99 2.82 14.96 6.22
C ILE A 99 3.70 14.09 5.32
N ILE A 100 4.30 14.68 4.28
CA ILE A 100 5.21 13.99 3.33
C ILE A 100 6.53 14.75 3.30
N GLY A 101 7.35 14.53 4.33
CA GLY A 101 8.66 15.19 4.48
C GLY A 101 9.81 14.21 4.60
N GLU A 102 10.81 14.35 3.73
CA GLU A 102 12.10 13.68 3.87
C GLU A 102 13.19 14.62 4.39
N ASP A 103 14.24 14.02 4.94
CA ASP A 103 15.43 14.77 5.41
C ASP A 103 16.12 15.54 4.28
N THR A 104 15.99 15.04 3.05
CA THR A 104 16.54 15.61 1.81
C THR A 104 15.72 16.79 1.29
N ASP A 105 14.45 16.90 1.68
CA ASP A 105 13.52 17.93 1.20
C ASP A 105 13.81 19.33 1.77
N GLU A 106 14.70 19.46 2.76
CA GLU A 106 14.98 20.74 3.44
C GLU A 106 15.29 21.87 2.44
N THR A 107 16.10 21.60 1.42
CA THR A 107 16.48 22.60 0.41
C THR A 107 15.25 23.15 -0.33
N ARG A 108 14.32 22.26 -0.70
CA ARG A 108 13.09 22.61 -1.43
C ARG A 108 12.13 23.40 -0.54
N VAL A 109 11.91 22.95 0.70
CA VAL A 109 11.06 23.65 1.68
C VAL A 109 11.59 25.06 1.96
N ARG A 110 12.91 25.24 1.99
CA ARG A 110 13.53 26.56 2.16
C ARG A 110 13.28 27.51 1.02
N ILE A 111 13.33 27.03 -0.22
CA ILE A 111 13.00 27.84 -1.39
C ILE A 111 11.56 28.35 -1.26
N ILE A 112 10.61 27.48 -0.89
CA ILE A 112 9.21 27.86 -0.66
C ILE A 112 9.08 28.90 0.47
N ILE A 113 9.78 28.72 1.59
CA ILE A 113 9.75 29.69 2.70
C ILE A 113 10.34 31.03 2.27
N ASP A 114 11.47 31.03 1.53
CA ASP A 114 12.11 32.25 1.05
C ASP A 114 11.19 33.00 0.06
N GLU A 115 10.45 32.29 -0.79
CA GLU A 115 9.39 32.85 -1.64
C GLU A 115 8.28 33.50 -0.81
N LEU A 116 7.76 32.81 0.20
CA LEU A 116 6.70 33.33 1.09
C LEU A 116 7.17 34.55 1.89
N ILE A 117 8.43 34.59 2.33
CA ILE A 117 9.03 35.77 2.99
C ILE A 117 9.15 36.93 1.99
N SER A 118 9.56 36.64 0.75
CA SER A 118 9.69 37.65 -0.31
C SER A 118 8.33 38.28 -0.66
N ASN A 119 7.28 37.45 -0.72
CA ASN A 119 5.89 37.90 -0.94
C ASN A 119 5.29 38.64 0.27
N LYS A 120 6.00 38.69 1.41
CA LYS A 120 5.55 39.25 2.69
C LYS A 120 4.34 38.52 3.30
N ASP A 121 4.09 37.27 2.91
CA ASP A 121 3.04 36.42 3.48
C ASP A 121 3.38 35.94 4.89
N ILE A 122 4.68 35.85 5.21
CA ILE A 122 5.21 35.44 6.51
C ILE A 122 6.39 36.33 6.93
N VAL A 123 6.53 36.51 8.24
CA VAL A 123 7.65 37.27 8.83
C VAL A 123 8.83 36.34 9.08
N LYS A 124 10.03 36.78 8.71
CA LYS A 124 11.26 36.02 8.97
C LYS A 124 11.55 35.93 10.46
N TYR A 125 11.54 34.72 11.02
CA TYR A 125 11.92 34.49 12.42
C TYR A 125 13.43 34.41 12.62
N LYS A 126 13.91 34.81 13.81
CA LYS A 126 15.33 34.77 14.19
C LYS A 126 15.96 33.37 14.08
N LYS A 127 15.18 32.33 14.38
CA LYS A 127 15.66 30.94 14.39
C LYS A 127 15.85 30.38 12.97
N TYR A 128 15.20 30.98 11.97
CA TYR A 128 15.35 30.57 10.58
C TYR A 128 16.71 31.00 10.03
N CYS A 129 17.60 30.02 9.82
CA CYS A 129 18.91 30.20 9.19
C CYS A 129 18.90 29.59 7.79
N LYS A 130 19.69 30.08 6.83
CA LYS A 130 19.71 29.53 5.44
C LYS A 130 20.53 28.24 5.26
N LYS A 131 21.20 27.75 6.31
CA LYS A 131 22.09 26.58 6.23
C LYS A 131 21.27 25.31 6.45
N ILE A 132 21.59 24.23 5.72
CA ILE A 132 20.96 22.93 5.94
C ILE A 132 21.16 22.48 7.39
N THR A 133 20.08 22.06 8.02
CA THR A 133 20.02 21.78 9.45
C THR A 133 20.14 20.28 9.67
N SER A 134 21.30 19.83 10.12
CA SER A 134 21.48 18.40 10.44
C SER A 134 20.85 18.05 11.79
N ASN A 135 19.87 17.14 11.79
CA ASN A 135 19.30 16.58 13.01
C ASN A 135 20.02 15.28 13.40
N LYS A 136 21.15 15.42 14.13
CA LYS A 136 21.96 14.27 14.59
C LYS A 136 21.15 13.23 15.39
N ARG A 137 20.13 13.66 16.14
CA ARG A 137 19.29 12.74 16.92
C ARG A 137 18.44 11.86 16.01
N ARG A 138 17.87 12.43 14.95
CA ARG A 138 17.09 11.70 13.95
C ARG A 138 17.94 10.68 13.19
N MET A 139 19.14 11.07 12.77
CA MET A 139 20.09 10.16 12.10
C MET A 139 20.44 8.97 12.99
N LYS A 140 20.76 9.22 14.28
CA LYS A 140 21.06 8.15 15.24
C LYS A 140 19.87 7.20 15.48
N LYS A 141 18.63 7.71 15.44
CA LYS A 141 17.42 6.88 15.56
C LYS A 141 17.26 5.96 14.34
N LYS A 142 17.40 6.51 13.13
CA LYS A 142 17.36 5.75 11.86
C LYS A 142 18.42 4.65 11.83
N GLU A 143 19.65 4.96 12.22
CA GLU A 143 20.74 3.98 12.30
C GLU A 143 20.44 2.85 13.29
N LYS A 144 19.79 3.16 14.42
CA LYS A 144 19.40 2.16 15.40
C LYS A 144 18.29 1.25 14.87
N GLU A 145 17.24 1.82 14.29
CA GLU A 145 16.12 1.09 13.68
C GLU A 145 16.61 0.20 12.51
N ALA A 146 17.54 0.69 11.69
CA ALA A 146 18.16 -0.10 10.61
C ALA A 146 18.93 -1.31 11.15
N LYS A 147 19.73 -1.14 12.20
CA LYS A 147 20.45 -2.25 12.86
C LYS A 147 19.50 -3.28 13.46
N GLU A 148 18.42 -2.83 14.10
CA GLU A 148 17.39 -3.71 14.65
C GLU A 148 16.68 -4.50 13.53
N ALA A 149 16.35 -3.85 12.42
CA ALA A 149 15.78 -4.50 11.24
C ALA A 149 16.74 -5.52 10.61
N GLU A 150 18.03 -5.22 10.53
CA GLU A 150 19.06 -6.16 10.06
C GLU A 150 19.19 -7.40 10.93
N ILE A 151 19.14 -7.23 12.25
CA ILE A 151 19.17 -8.35 13.21
C ILE A 151 17.91 -9.20 13.02
N TRP A 152 16.74 -8.59 12.98
CA TRP A 152 15.47 -9.29 12.80
C TRP A 152 15.41 -10.03 11.45
N ALA A 153 15.89 -9.41 10.37
CA ALA A 153 15.95 -10.05 9.05
C ALA A 153 16.83 -11.30 9.06
N LYS A 154 17.98 -11.26 9.76
CA LYS A 154 18.85 -12.44 9.95
C LYS A 154 18.14 -13.54 10.73
N GLU A 155 17.42 -13.20 11.80
CA GLU A 155 16.64 -14.17 12.60
C GLU A 155 15.55 -14.85 11.76
N GLN A 156 14.84 -14.08 10.94
CA GLN A 156 13.77 -14.58 10.06
C GLN A 156 14.30 -15.21 8.76
N LYS A 157 15.63 -15.20 8.55
CA LYS A 157 16.28 -15.64 7.29
C LYS A 157 15.70 -14.92 6.07
N ILE A 158 15.43 -13.63 6.21
CA ILE A 158 14.98 -12.74 5.15
C ILE A 158 16.20 -12.05 4.56
N ASP A 159 16.34 -12.09 3.24
CA ASP A 159 17.34 -11.32 2.52
C ASP A 159 16.83 -9.89 2.31
N LEU A 160 17.55 -8.90 2.83
CA LEU A 160 17.20 -7.48 2.71
C LEU A 160 17.46 -6.90 1.32
N ASN A 161 18.26 -7.59 0.50
CA ASN A 161 18.51 -7.17 -0.88
C ASN A 161 17.49 -7.75 -1.87
N GLU A 162 16.66 -8.71 -1.44
CA GLU A 162 15.59 -9.29 -2.25
C GLU A 162 14.45 -8.26 -2.39
N SER A 163 13.89 -8.12 -3.61
CA SER A 163 12.68 -7.33 -3.81
C SER A 163 11.51 -7.98 -3.07
N LEU A 164 10.65 -7.15 -2.46
CA LEU A 164 9.46 -7.60 -1.75
C LEU A 164 8.55 -8.45 -2.63
N GLU A 165 8.46 -8.14 -3.92
CA GLU A 165 7.66 -8.89 -4.87
C GLU A 165 8.25 -10.29 -5.13
N SER A 166 9.57 -10.40 -5.25
CA SER A 166 10.27 -11.68 -5.36
C SER A 166 10.05 -12.54 -4.11
N TYR A 167 10.14 -11.93 -2.92
CA TYR A 167 9.88 -12.59 -1.65
C TYR A 167 8.46 -13.18 -1.59
N PHE A 168 7.44 -12.39 -1.93
CA PHE A 168 6.05 -12.83 -1.91
C PHE A 168 5.78 -13.92 -2.95
N ASN A 169 6.34 -13.80 -4.15
CA ASN A 169 6.17 -14.81 -5.20
C ASN A 169 6.73 -16.16 -4.76
N ARG A 170 7.93 -16.19 -4.16
CA ARG A 170 8.53 -17.40 -3.60
C ARG A 170 7.67 -17.99 -2.49
N LYS A 171 7.21 -17.18 -1.55
CA LYS A 171 6.33 -17.64 -0.45
C LYS A 171 4.99 -18.20 -0.95
N ASN A 172 4.42 -17.58 -1.98
CA ASN A 172 3.19 -18.05 -2.61
C ASN A 172 3.41 -19.40 -3.33
N GLN A 173 4.55 -19.58 -4.01
CA GLN A 173 4.91 -20.85 -4.63
C GLN A 173 5.12 -21.96 -3.57
N GLU A 174 5.88 -21.69 -2.51
CA GLU A 174 6.08 -22.62 -1.38
C GLU A 174 4.71 -23.06 -0.79
N ARG A 175 3.81 -22.10 -0.58
CA ARG A 175 2.46 -22.36 -0.08
C ARG A 175 1.63 -23.18 -1.05
N LYS A 176 1.71 -22.89 -2.35
CA LYS A 176 0.94 -23.60 -3.39
C LYS A 176 1.40 -25.06 -3.49
N ALA A 177 2.71 -25.31 -3.52
CA ALA A 177 3.29 -26.65 -3.50
C ALA A 177 2.90 -27.42 -2.22
N PHE A 178 2.84 -26.75 -1.07
CA PHE A 178 2.36 -27.38 0.17
C PHE A 178 0.90 -27.84 0.07
N LEU A 179 0.02 -27.00 -0.50
CA LEU A 179 -1.39 -27.36 -0.69
C LEU A 179 -1.55 -28.51 -1.70
N GLU A 180 -0.83 -28.48 -2.82
CA GLU A 180 -0.82 -29.55 -3.82
C GLU A 180 -0.38 -30.90 -3.20
N ASN A 181 0.67 -30.89 -2.37
CA ASN A 181 1.11 -32.07 -1.63
C ASN A 181 0.05 -32.62 -0.66
N LEU A 182 -0.74 -31.74 -0.02
CA LEU A 182 -1.86 -32.17 0.82
C LEU A 182 -2.99 -32.76 -0.03
N GLU A 183 -3.35 -32.09 -1.13
CA GLU A 183 -4.37 -32.58 -2.07
C GLU A 183 -4.01 -33.99 -2.55
N GLU A 184 -2.79 -34.22 -3.03
CA GLU A 184 -2.36 -35.55 -3.45
C GLU A 184 -2.46 -36.61 -2.35
N LYS A 185 -2.06 -36.27 -1.13
CA LYS A 185 -2.08 -37.19 0.01
C LYS A 185 -3.50 -37.61 0.39
N TYR A 186 -4.47 -36.72 0.22
CA TYR A 186 -5.87 -36.97 0.62
C TYR A 186 -6.79 -37.39 -0.53
N LEU A 187 -6.47 -37.06 -1.78
CA LEU A 187 -7.22 -37.54 -2.97
C LEU A 187 -6.87 -38.99 -3.34
N LYS A 188 -5.62 -39.45 -3.14
CA LYS A 188 -5.20 -40.82 -3.45
C LYS A 188 -5.74 -41.89 -2.46
N ARG A 189 -6.56 -41.51 -1.48
CA ARG A 189 -7.10 -42.40 -0.42
C ARG A 189 -8.52 -42.94 -0.69
N LYS A 190 -9.03 -42.83 -1.92
CA LYS A 190 -10.25 -43.50 -2.37
C LYS A 190 -9.95 -44.52 -3.47
#